data_AF-A0A7W1SQE1-F1
#
_entry.id   AF-A0A7W1SQE1-F1
#
_cell.length_a   1.000
_cell.length_b   1.000
_cell.length_c   1.000
_cell.angle_alpha   90.00
_cell.angle_beta   90.00
_cell.angle_gamma   90.00
#
_symmetry.space_group_name_H-M   'P 1'
#
loop_
_entity.id
_entity.type
_entity.pdbx_description
1 polymer ?
#
loop_
_entity_poly.entity_id
_entity_poly.type
_entity_poly.pdbx_seq_one_letter_code
_entity_poly.pdbx_strand_id
1 'polypeptide(L)'
;MNKYTITSHKTKLKLIAIYSRGKLFSLEIKQGTLDKKLWVFIPLVVPHLENDIDNFRQKFNDRVLYEASSGKPAKTIYGAFTEAWFNFYNKLTGLDPKFNGTDGKAMKQIASYILKQSVNEDQALISWEVILNNWPKLDKFTQSKPELPYINSHLNSILKQLKDGKSNSSEDIRQSL
;
A
#
# COMPACT_ATOMS: atom_id res chain seq x y z
N MET A 1 9.29 -17.46 8.15
CA MET A 1 8.79 -17.30 9.52
C MET A 1 7.32 -16.98 9.42
N ASN A 2 6.47 -17.77 10.05
CA ASN A 2 5.03 -17.57 10.01
C ASN A 2 4.64 -16.60 11.11
N LYS A 3 3.69 -15.72 10.82
CA LYS A 3 3.25 -14.67 11.74
C LYS A 3 1.76 -14.80 11.94
N TYR A 4 1.32 -14.64 13.18
CA TYR A 4 -0.09 -14.65 13.54
C TYR A 4 -0.40 -13.38 14.32
N THR A 5 -1.44 -12.66 13.91
CA THR A 5 -1.96 -11.56 14.70
C THR A 5 -2.99 -12.12 15.67
N ILE A 6 -2.77 -11.88 16.95
CA ILE A 6 -3.61 -12.34 18.06
C ILE A 6 -4.28 -11.10 18.65
N THR A 7 -5.59 -10.97 18.45
CA THR A 7 -6.38 -9.79 18.83
C THR A 7 -7.33 -10.15 19.95
N SER A 8 -7.30 -9.38 21.05
CA SER A 8 -8.28 -9.53 22.13
C SER A 8 -9.63 -8.92 21.73
N HIS A 9 -10.75 -9.60 22.04
CA HIS A 9 -12.09 -9.02 21.88
C HIS A 9 -12.44 -7.99 22.95
N LYS A 10 -11.86 -8.11 24.15
CA LYS A 10 -12.17 -7.25 25.31
C LYS A 10 -11.28 -6.02 25.42
N THR A 11 -10.08 -6.08 24.87
CA THR A 11 -9.08 -5.00 24.99
C THR A 11 -8.61 -4.57 23.62
N LYS A 12 -8.00 -3.39 23.53
CA LYS A 12 -7.37 -2.91 22.29
C LYS A 12 -6.01 -3.58 22.00
N LEU A 13 -5.65 -4.63 22.76
CA LEU A 13 -4.36 -5.32 22.64
C LEU A 13 -4.32 -6.18 21.38
N LYS A 14 -3.28 -5.97 20.58
CA LYS A 14 -2.94 -6.82 19.43
C LYS A 14 -1.49 -7.25 19.52
N LEU A 15 -1.27 -8.55 19.42
CA LEU A 15 0.05 -9.16 19.47
C LEU A 15 0.37 -9.80 18.12
N ILE A 16 1.65 -9.83 17.77
CA ILE A 16 2.16 -10.60 16.63
C ILE A 16 3.01 -11.73 17.19
N ALA A 17 2.53 -12.96 17.07
CA ALA A 17 3.29 -14.16 17.38
C ALA A 17 4.06 -14.60 16.13
N ILE A 18 5.38 -14.70 16.24
CA ILE A 18 6.27 -15.09 15.16
C ILE A 18 6.80 -16.50 15.44
N TYR A 19 6.56 -17.43 14.52
CA TYR A 19 7.00 -18.82 14.61
C TYR A 19 8.17 -19.07 13.66
N SER A 20 9.16 -19.79 14.17
CA SER A 20 10.33 -20.25 13.43
C SER A 20 10.57 -21.72 13.77
N ARG A 21 10.72 -22.55 12.75
CA ARG A 21 10.89 -24.02 12.91
C ARG A 21 9.77 -24.65 13.76
N GLY A 22 8.52 -24.17 13.58
CA GLY A 22 7.33 -24.67 14.28
C GLY A 22 7.19 -24.28 15.75
N LYS A 23 8.09 -23.43 16.29
CA LYS A 23 8.05 -22.95 17.68
C LYS A 23 7.93 -21.43 17.75
N LEU A 24 7.30 -20.94 18.80
CA LEU A 24 7.22 -19.51 19.10
C LEU A 24 8.63 -18.96 19.26
N PHE A 25 8.99 -18.01 18.41
CA PHE A 25 10.29 -17.38 18.37
C PHE A 25 10.26 -15.98 18.99
N SER A 26 9.21 -15.20 18.70
CA SER A 26 9.06 -13.84 19.20
C SER A 26 7.59 -13.46 19.35
N LEU A 27 7.32 -12.51 20.24
CA LEU A 27 6.03 -11.90 20.44
C LEU A 27 6.19 -10.38 20.45
N GLU A 28 5.50 -9.70 19.54
CA GLU A 28 5.57 -8.24 19.41
C GLU A 28 4.22 -7.61 19.75
N ILE A 29 4.23 -6.46 20.43
CA ILE A 29 3.01 -5.67 20.68
C ILE A 29 2.78 -4.77 19.47
N LYS A 30 1.73 -5.06 18.69
CA LYS A 30 1.35 -4.25 17.53
C LYS A 30 0.51 -3.03 17.93
N GLN A 31 -0.34 -3.20 18.93
CA GLN A 31 -1.27 -2.17 19.40
C GLN A 31 -1.66 -2.41 20.85
N GLY A 32 -1.87 -1.33 21.61
CA GLY A 32 -2.30 -1.38 23.01
C GLY A 32 -1.14 -1.54 23.99
N THR A 33 -1.49 -1.70 25.26
CA THR A 33 -0.52 -1.83 26.37
C THR A 33 -0.70 -3.18 27.04
N LEU A 34 0.42 -3.86 27.28
CA LEU A 34 0.43 -5.11 28.03
C LEU A 34 0.65 -4.80 29.52
N ASP A 35 -0.45 -4.67 30.26
CA ASP A 35 -0.39 -4.47 31.71
C ASP A 35 -0.01 -5.76 32.45
N LYS A 36 0.31 -5.66 33.75
CA LYS A 36 0.71 -6.82 34.57
C LYS A 36 -0.35 -7.92 34.63
N LYS A 37 -1.65 -7.57 34.51
CA LYS A 37 -2.73 -8.56 34.55
C LYS A 37 -2.79 -9.34 33.25
N LEU A 38 -2.64 -8.67 32.11
CA LEU A 38 -2.63 -9.25 30.77
C LEU A 38 -1.39 -10.10 30.50
N TRP A 39 -0.24 -9.75 31.10
CA TRP A 39 1.00 -10.54 31.02
C TRP A 39 0.80 -12.01 31.41
N VAL A 40 0.00 -12.27 32.44
CA VAL A 40 -0.27 -13.64 32.93
C VAL A 40 -1.07 -14.46 31.93
N PHE A 41 -1.88 -13.81 31.08
CA PHE A 41 -2.72 -14.50 30.09
C PHE A 41 -1.97 -14.87 28.81
N ILE A 42 -0.84 -14.23 28.51
CA ILE A 42 -0.06 -14.49 27.29
C ILE A 42 0.26 -15.98 27.10
N PRO A 43 0.89 -16.69 28.05
CA PRO A 43 1.21 -18.11 27.87
C PRO A 43 -0.04 -19.01 27.78
N LEU A 44 -1.21 -18.53 28.23
CA LEU A 44 -2.47 -19.28 28.16
C LEU A 44 -3.12 -19.21 26.78
N VAL A 45 -2.90 -18.12 26.04
CA VAL A 45 -3.58 -17.84 24.76
C VAL A 45 -2.62 -17.81 23.58
N VAL A 46 -1.31 -17.78 23.79
CA VAL A 46 -0.32 -17.88 22.71
C VAL A 46 0.29 -19.28 22.76
N PRO A 47 0.03 -20.15 21.77
CA PRO A 47 0.60 -21.49 21.80
C PRO A 47 2.12 -21.46 21.63
N HIS A 48 2.82 -22.40 22.27
CA HIS A 48 4.26 -22.54 22.08
C HIS A 48 4.60 -23.15 20.71
N LEU A 49 3.76 -24.08 20.23
CA LEU A 49 3.93 -24.75 18.95
C LEU A 49 2.97 -24.17 17.91
N GLU A 50 3.46 -23.98 16.70
CA GLU A 50 2.66 -23.42 15.60
C GLU A 50 1.46 -24.31 15.25
N ASN A 51 1.63 -25.64 15.29
CA ASN A 51 0.57 -26.60 14.98
C ASN A 51 -0.60 -26.57 15.97
N ASP A 52 -0.44 -25.93 17.14
CA ASP A 52 -1.52 -25.77 18.11
C ASP A 52 -2.39 -24.53 17.85
N ILE A 53 -2.05 -23.69 16.86
CA ILE A 53 -2.79 -22.45 16.56
C ILE A 53 -4.27 -22.72 16.29
N ASP A 54 -4.61 -23.75 15.52
CA ASP A 54 -6.01 -24.03 15.19
C ASP A 54 -6.79 -24.53 16.41
N ASN A 55 -6.16 -25.34 17.27
CA ASN A 55 -6.74 -25.77 18.55
C ASN A 55 -7.00 -24.57 19.46
N PHE A 56 -6.06 -23.63 19.55
CA PHE A 56 -6.21 -22.41 20.34
C PHE A 56 -7.28 -21.48 19.75
N ARG A 57 -7.35 -21.37 18.43
CA ARG A 57 -8.40 -20.60 17.74
C ARG A 57 -9.78 -21.11 18.09
N GLN A 58 -9.99 -22.43 18.12
CA GLN A 58 -11.26 -23.02 18.53
C GLN A 58 -11.53 -22.81 20.02
N LYS A 59 -10.53 -23.05 20.88
CA LYS A 59 -10.65 -22.98 22.35
C LYS A 59 -10.93 -21.56 22.87
N PHE A 60 -10.35 -20.55 22.23
CA PHE A 60 -10.42 -19.16 22.71
C PHE A 60 -11.16 -18.21 21.74
N ASN A 61 -11.92 -18.75 20.79
CA ASN A 61 -12.78 -18.02 19.85
C ASN A 61 -13.56 -16.88 20.53
N ASP A 62 -14.13 -17.13 21.71
CA ASP A 62 -14.94 -16.16 22.45
C ASP A 62 -14.14 -14.93 22.93
N ARG A 63 -12.83 -15.07 23.10
CA ARG A 63 -11.96 -14.07 23.77
C ARG A 63 -10.91 -13.47 22.85
N VAL A 64 -10.44 -14.26 21.89
CA VAL A 64 -9.25 -13.97 21.10
C VAL A 64 -9.44 -14.42 19.66
N LEU A 65 -9.13 -13.52 18.74
CA LEU A 65 -9.08 -13.80 17.32
C LEU A 65 -7.64 -14.08 16.88
N TYR A 66 -7.44 -15.18 16.14
CA TYR A 66 -6.15 -15.61 15.59
C TYR A 66 -6.17 -15.53 14.08
N GLU A 67 -5.51 -14.52 13.52
CA GLU A 67 -5.42 -14.32 12.08
C GLU A 67 -4.01 -14.70 11.64
N ALA A 68 -3.92 -15.64 10.69
CA ALA A 68 -2.68 -15.82 9.95
C ALA A 68 -2.36 -14.46 9.33
N SER A 69 -1.17 -13.93 9.61
CA SER A 69 -0.65 -12.78 8.88
C SER A 69 -0.13 -13.32 7.54
N SER A 70 -1.07 -13.81 6.73
CA SER A 70 -0.82 -14.35 5.41
C SER A 70 -0.36 -13.22 4.51
N GLY A 71 0.88 -13.33 4.02
CA GLY A 71 1.41 -12.42 3.01
C GLY A 71 1.72 -11.02 3.52
N LYS A 72 2.44 -10.25 2.69
CA LYS A 72 2.78 -8.85 2.96
C LYS A 72 1.54 -8.10 3.47
N PRO A 73 1.68 -7.15 4.43
CA PRO A 73 0.55 -6.33 4.87
C PRO A 73 -0.22 -5.80 3.66
N ALA A 74 -1.56 -5.75 3.74
CA ALA A 74 -2.40 -5.16 2.70
C ALA A 74 -1.74 -3.86 2.24
N LYS A 75 -1.40 -3.83 0.96
CA LYS A 75 -0.57 -2.77 0.39
C LYS A 75 -1.31 -1.46 0.63
N THR A 76 -0.70 -0.57 1.41
CA THR A 76 -1.30 0.75 1.67
C THR A 76 -1.47 1.48 0.34
N ILE A 77 -2.45 2.38 0.24
CA ILE A 77 -2.64 3.20 -0.97
C ILE A 77 -1.34 3.92 -1.38
N TYR A 78 -0.57 4.40 -0.40
CA TYR A 78 0.77 4.96 -0.64
C TYR A 78 1.73 3.95 -1.27
N GLY A 79 1.77 2.72 -0.75
CA GLY A 79 2.55 1.63 -1.34
C GLY A 79 2.08 1.28 -2.75
N ALA A 80 0.76 1.32 -3.00
CA ALA A 80 0.16 1.10 -4.31
C ALA A 80 0.63 2.13 -5.34
N PHE A 81 0.53 3.41 -4.99
CA PHE A 81 1.00 4.52 -5.82
C PHE A 81 2.51 4.46 -6.08
N THR A 82 3.30 4.11 -5.06
CA THR A 82 4.76 3.99 -5.17
C THR A 82 5.14 2.88 -6.15
N GLU A 83 4.54 1.70 -6.05
CA GLU A 83 4.82 0.61 -6.98
C GLU A 83 4.37 0.95 -8.41
N ALA A 84 3.21 1.60 -8.57
CA ALA A 84 2.75 2.04 -9.89
C ALA A 84 3.78 2.98 -10.55
N TRP A 85 4.34 3.92 -9.78
CA TRP A 85 5.41 4.80 -10.27
C TRP A 85 6.71 4.06 -10.55
N PHE A 86 7.11 3.09 -9.72
CA PHE A 86 8.31 2.27 -9.98
C PHE A 86 8.17 1.49 -11.28
N ASN A 87 7.02 0.85 -11.49
CA ASN A 87 6.73 0.10 -12.71
C ASN A 87 6.75 1.03 -13.94
N PHE A 88 6.17 2.22 -13.82
CA PHE A 88 6.23 3.24 -14.87
C PHE A 88 7.68 3.67 -15.17
N TYR A 89 8.47 4.00 -14.15
CA TYR A 89 9.83 4.49 -14.31
C TYR A 89 10.75 3.41 -14.91
N ASN A 90 10.62 2.17 -14.44
CA ASN A 90 11.35 1.03 -14.97
C ASN A 90 10.98 0.76 -16.44
N LYS A 91 9.69 0.82 -16.81
CA LYS A 91 9.28 0.72 -18.22
C LYS A 91 9.84 1.84 -19.09
N LEU A 92 9.94 3.06 -18.55
CA LEU A 92 10.44 4.24 -19.27
C LEU A 92 11.96 4.21 -19.46
N THR A 93 12.71 3.74 -18.46
CA THR A 93 14.18 3.90 -18.39
C THR A 93 14.96 2.58 -18.45
N GLY A 94 14.31 1.44 -18.21
CA GLY A 94 14.95 0.15 -18.01
C GLY A 94 15.69 -0.01 -16.67
N LEU A 95 15.56 0.96 -15.76
CA LEU A 95 16.29 1.02 -14.50
C LEU A 95 15.36 1.10 -13.29
N ASP A 96 15.84 0.57 -12.16
CA ASP A 96 15.16 0.75 -10.88
C ASP A 96 15.39 2.18 -10.36
N PRO A 97 14.33 2.93 -10.01
CA PRO A 97 14.47 4.30 -9.56
C PRO A 97 15.13 4.37 -8.18
N LYS A 98 16.06 5.32 -8.01
CA LYS A 98 16.52 5.71 -6.67
C LYS A 98 15.41 6.49 -5.98
N PHE A 99 14.88 5.94 -4.89
CA PHE A 99 13.79 6.55 -4.12
C PHE A 99 14.29 7.10 -2.78
N ASN A 100 14.18 8.40 -2.58
CA ASN A 100 14.65 9.10 -1.37
C ASN A 100 13.50 9.78 -0.60
N GLY A 101 13.84 10.51 0.47
CA GLY A 101 12.85 11.20 1.31
C GLY A 101 12.05 12.29 0.59
N THR A 102 12.66 12.99 -0.38
CA THR A 102 11.99 13.99 -1.21
C THR A 102 10.96 13.34 -2.12
N ASP A 103 11.30 12.20 -2.73
CA ASP A 103 10.39 11.41 -3.56
C ASP A 103 9.21 10.89 -2.75
N GLY A 104 9.48 10.37 -1.55
CA GLY A 104 8.43 9.93 -0.63
C GLY A 104 7.49 11.05 -0.20
N LYS A 105 8.02 12.26 0.04
CA LYS A 105 7.19 13.44 0.34
C LYS A 105 6.33 13.84 -0.85
N ALA A 106 6.91 13.90 -2.05
CA ALA A 106 6.18 14.21 -3.28
C ALA A 106 5.08 13.18 -3.56
N MET A 107 5.37 11.88 -3.40
CA MET A 107 4.39 10.81 -3.57
C MET A 107 3.22 10.93 -2.60
N LYS A 108 3.47 11.25 -1.32
CA LYS A 108 2.39 11.48 -0.34
C LYS A 108 1.48 12.63 -0.76
N GLN A 109 2.05 13.71 -1.29
CA GLN A 109 1.29 14.89 -1.72
C GLN A 109 0.45 14.59 -2.97
N ILE A 110 1.03 13.91 -3.97
CA ILE A 110 0.33 13.43 -5.16
C ILE A 110 -0.85 12.52 -4.76
N ALA A 111 -0.58 11.49 -3.96
CA ALA A 111 -1.61 10.56 -3.51
C ALA A 111 -2.73 11.27 -2.75
N SER A 112 -2.39 12.21 -1.86
CA SER A 112 -3.38 13.00 -1.13
C SER A 112 -4.24 13.87 -2.03
N TYR A 113 -3.66 14.46 -3.08
CA TYR A 113 -4.41 15.27 -4.04
C TYR A 113 -5.38 14.41 -4.86
N ILE A 114 -4.89 13.30 -5.44
CA ILE A 114 -5.72 12.42 -6.28
C ILE A 114 -6.83 11.78 -5.45
N LEU A 115 -6.52 11.33 -4.23
CA LEU A 115 -7.51 10.75 -3.33
C LEU A 115 -8.64 11.73 -2.98
N LYS A 116 -8.32 13.02 -2.76
CA LYS A 116 -9.34 14.06 -2.51
C LYS A 116 -10.31 14.27 -3.68
N GLN A 117 -9.89 13.94 -4.89
CA GLN A 117 -10.70 14.04 -6.10
C GLN A 117 -11.41 12.73 -6.47
N SER A 118 -11.16 11.66 -5.71
CA SER A 118 -11.65 10.31 -6.00
C SER A 118 -12.73 9.89 -5.01
N VAL A 119 -13.61 8.98 -5.43
CA VAL A 119 -14.68 8.45 -4.58
C VAL A 119 -14.12 7.53 -3.48
N ASN A 120 -13.06 6.77 -3.80
CA ASN A 120 -12.41 5.82 -2.90
C ASN A 120 -10.95 5.59 -3.32
N GLU A 121 -10.22 4.77 -2.54
CA GLU A 121 -8.81 4.46 -2.79
C GLU A 121 -8.57 3.74 -4.13
N ASP A 122 -9.49 2.85 -4.55
CA ASP A 122 -9.37 2.13 -5.82
C ASP A 122 -9.46 3.07 -7.03
N GLN A 123 -10.44 3.98 -7.02
CA GLN A 123 -10.59 5.03 -8.03
C GLN A 123 -9.37 5.96 -8.07
N ALA A 124 -8.78 6.26 -6.91
CA ALA A 124 -7.58 7.07 -6.84
C ALA A 124 -6.38 6.37 -7.49
N LEU A 125 -6.21 5.08 -7.23
CA LEU A 125 -5.15 4.28 -7.86
C LEU A 125 -5.34 4.18 -9.37
N ILE A 126 -6.56 3.90 -9.84
CA ILE A 126 -6.89 3.88 -11.27
C ILE A 126 -6.55 5.23 -11.92
N SER A 127 -6.92 6.34 -11.28
CA SER A 127 -6.61 7.69 -11.78
C SER A 127 -5.11 7.93 -11.90
N TRP A 128 -4.34 7.47 -10.91
CA TRP A 128 -2.89 7.56 -10.93
C TRP A 128 -2.26 6.73 -12.06
N GLU A 129 -2.70 5.47 -12.22
CA GLU A 129 -2.26 4.61 -13.31
C GLU A 129 -2.62 5.18 -14.69
N VAL A 130 -3.79 5.81 -14.84
CA VAL A 130 -4.19 6.50 -16.07
C VAL A 130 -3.25 7.65 -16.39
N ILE A 131 -2.83 8.45 -15.40
CA ILE A 131 -1.85 9.53 -15.60
C ILE A 131 -0.52 8.95 -16.12
N LEU A 132 -0.01 7.91 -15.46
CA LEU A 132 1.26 7.27 -15.83
C LEU A 132 1.19 6.57 -17.20
N ASN A 133 0.10 5.90 -17.52
CA ASN A 133 -0.09 5.21 -18.80
C ASN A 133 -0.24 6.18 -19.98
N ASN A 134 -0.73 7.40 -19.74
CA ASN A 134 -0.81 8.44 -20.76
C ASN A 134 0.41 9.38 -20.75
N TRP A 135 1.45 9.09 -19.96
CA TRP A 135 2.70 9.86 -19.95
C TRP A 135 3.29 10.07 -21.35
N PRO A 136 3.31 9.08 -22.27
CA PRO A 136 3.81 9.27 -23.64
C PRO A 136 3.02 10.28 -24.49
N LYS A 137 1.85 10.74 -24.03
CA LYS A 137 1.01 11.74 -24.73
C LYS A 137 1.25 13.17 -24.25
N LEU A 138 2.05 13.35 -23.21
CA LEU A 138 2.42 14.68 -22.70
C LEU A 138 3.37 15.38 -23.67
N ASP A 139 3.61 16.67 -23.49
CA ASP A 139 4.64 17.35 -24.28
C ASP A 139 6.04 16.78 -23.99
N LYS A 140 6.98 16.90 -24.94
CA LYS A 140 8.34 16.33 -24.82
C LYS A 140 9.10 16.83 -23.58
N PHE A 141 8.88 18.08 -23.17
CA PHE A 141 9.55 18.63 -21.99
C PHE A 141 9.04 17.96 -20.72
N THR A 142 7.72 17.81 -20.56
CA THR A 142 7.13 17.06 -19.46
C THR A 142 7.55 15.60 -19.47
N GLN A 143 7.54 14.94 -20.64
CA GLN A 143 7.96 13.54 -20.77
C GLN A 143 9.38 13.30 -20.25
N SER A 144 10.30 14.24 -20.48
CA SER A 144 11.71 14.17 -20.04
C SER A 144 11.92 14.30 -18.53
N LYS A 145 10.86 14.53 -17.75
CA LYS A 145 10.92 14.76 -16.30
C LYS A 145 10.00 13.81 -15.52
N PRO A 146 10.28 12.49 -15.51
CA PRO A 146 9.44 11.50 -14.84
C PRO A 146 9.59 11.49 -13.30
N GLU A 147 10.42 12.36 -12.73
CA GLU A 147 10.70 12.38 -11.30
C GLU A 147 9.51 12.91 -10.48
N LEU A 148 9.26 12.27 -9.34
CA LEU A 148 8.14 12.61 -8.46
C LEU A 148 8.11 14.08 -8.00
N PRO A 149 9.23 14.72 -7.65
CA PRO A 149 9.22 16.14 -7.29
C PRO A 149 8.69 17.02 -8.42
N TYR A 150 9.07 16.74 -9.67
CA TYR A 150 8.60 17.49 -10.83
C TYR A 150 7.10 17.24 -11.07
N ILE A 151 6.68 15.98 -11.08
CA ILE A 151 5.27 15.59 -11.24
C ILE A 151 4.40 16.31 -10.20
N ASN A 152 4.81 16.29 -8.94
CA ASN A 152 4.07 16.92 -7.85
C ASN A 152 3.93 18.43 -8.06
N SER A 153 5.01 19.13 -8.41
CA SER A 153 4.98 20.58 -8.64
C SER A 153 4.15 20.98 -9.88
N HIS A 154 3.99 20.10 -10.86
CA HIS A 154 3.31 20.38 -12.13
C HIS A 154 2.03 19.58 -12.34
N LEU A 155 1.50 18.94 -11.29
CA LEU A 155 0.39 17.99 -11.39
C LEU A 155 -0.83 18.59 -12.10
N ASN A 156 -1.20 19.83 -11.78
CA ASN A 156 -2.32 20.51 -12.45
C ASN A 156 -2.06 20.72 -13.96
N SER A 157 -0.84 21.05 -14.35
CA SER A 157 -0.47 21.23 -15.75
C SER A 157 -0.52 19.89 -16.50
N ILE A 158 0.01 18.82 -15.89
CA ILE A 158 -0.05 17.45 -16.43
C ILE A 158 -1.51 17.03 -16.63
N LEU A 159 -2.37 17.22 -15.63
CA LEU A 159 -3.80 16.90 -15.72
C LEU A 159 -4.49 17.68 -16.83
N LYS A 160 -4.17 18.97 -16.99
CA LYS A 160 -4.69 19.80 -18.08
C LYS A 160 -4.26 19.26 -19.44
N GLN A 161 -2.97 18.96 -19.63
CA GLN A 161 -2.47 18.38 -20.90
C GLN A 161 -3.14 17.06 -21.24
N LEU A 162 -3.36 16.18 -20.24
CA LEU A 162 -4.06 14.92 -20.45
C LEU A 162 -5.53 15.11 -20.82
N LYS A 163 -6.17 16.17 -20.32
CA LYS A 163 -7.54 16.54 -20.70
C LYS A 163 -7.60 17.11 -22.11
N ASP A 164 -6.71 18.03 -22.44
CA ASP A 164 -6.69 18.74 -23.73
C ASP A 164 -6.20 17.82 -24.86
N GLY A 165 -5.21 16.96 -24.59
CA GLY A 165 -4.73 15.93 -25.52
C GLY A 165 -5.75 14.84 -25.85
N LYS A 166 -6.77 14.64 -24.99
CA LYS A 166 -7.95 13.82 -25.34
C LYS A 166 -8.95 14.54 -26.24
N SER A 167 -8.92 15.88 -26.29
CA SER A 167 -9.77 16.66 -27.20
C SER A 167 -9.27 16.59 -28.64
N ASN A 168 -7.95 16.62 -28.83
CA ASN A 168 -7.31 16.62 -30.16
C ASN A 168 -7.37 15.26 -30.89
N SER A 169 -7.71 14.16 -30.21
CA SER A 169 -7.98 12.87 -30.87
C SER A 169 -9.33 12.82 -31.61
N SER A 170 -10.06 13.93 -31.65
CA SER A 170 -11.33 14.06 -32.38
C SER A 170 -11.15 14.64 -33.80
N GLU A 171 -9.96 15.15 -34.15
CA GLU A 171 -9.69 15.76 -35.45
C GLU A 171 -9.28 14.73 -36.54
N ASP A 172 -8.84 13.52 -36.17
CA ASP A 172 -8.38 12.47 -37.12
C ASP A 172 -9.52 11.64 -37.76
N ILE A 173 -10.79 11.96 -37.52
CA ILE A 173 -11.95 11.32 -38.18
C ILE A 173 -12.47 12.14 -39.37
N ARG A 174 -11.99 13.37 -39.59
CA ARG A 174 -12.51 14.28 -40.63
C ARG A 174 -11.67 14.37 -41.92
N GLN A 175 -10.70 13.49 -42.10
CA GLN A 175 -9.92 13.36 -43.35
C GLN A 175 -10.03 11.95 -43.96
N SER A 176 -11.09 11.20 -43.64
CA SER A 176 -11.35 9.88 -44.24
C SER A 176 -12.83 9.65 -44.58
N LEU A 177 -13.56 10.72 -44.86
CA LEU A 177 -14.86 10.73 -45.56
C LEU A 177 -14.83 11.87 -46.59
#